data_AF-A0A923BMK7-F1
#
_entry.id   AF-A0A923BMK7-F1
#
_cell.length_a   1.000
_cell.length_b   1.000
_cell.length_c   1.000
_cell.angle_alpha   90.00
_cell.angle_beta   90.00
_cell.angle_gamma   90.00
#
_symmetry.space_group_name_H-M   'P 1'
#
loop_
_entity.id
_entity.type
_entity.pdbx_description
1 polymer ?
#
loop_
_entity_poly.entity_id
_entity_poly.type
_entity_poly.pdbx_seq_one_letter_code
_entity_poly.pdbx_strand_id
1 'polypeptide(L)' 'MNLLPEHQIVLKGLHGKGGTGNVNEFLAIGAPDFDRGFTVANDMQNLDLVKLLYSNFNKNLVVVEWTLLGESEFGKRV' A
#
# COMPACT_ATOMS: atom_id res chain seq x y z
N MET A 1 -2.00 0.04 17.17
CA MET A 1 -2.25 0.66 15.85
C MET A 1 -3.63 0.22 15.38
N ASN A 2 -4.49 1.14 14.90
CA ASN A 2 -5.81 0.77 14.40
C ASN A 2 -5.73 0.58 12.88
N LEU A 3 -5.89 -0.66 12.40
CA LEU A 3 -5.82 -0.97 10.97
C LEU A 3 -7.21 -1.07 10.37
N LEU A 4 -7.43 -0.35 9.27
CA LEU A 4 -8.64 -0.47 8.47
C LEU A 4 -8.60 -1.76 7.62
N PRO A 5 -9.75 -2.30 7.20
CA PRO A 5 -9.80 -3.48 6.33
C PRO A 5 -8.97 -3.34 5.05
N GLU A 6 -8.97 -2.16 4.44
CA GLU A 6 -8.19 -1.86 3.23
C GLU A 6 -6.67 -1.95 3.47
N HIS A 7 -6.19 -1.55 4.66
CA HIS A 7 -4.77 -1.69 5.02
C HIS A 7 -4.36 -3.16 5.01
N GLN A 8 -5.21 -4.05 5.52
CA GLN A 8 -4.92 -5.48 5.56
C GLN A 8 -4.87 -6.08 4.16
N ILE A 9 -5.74 -5.63 3.25
CA ILE A 9 -5.73 -6.07 1.85
C ILE A 9 -4.41 -5.66 1.19
N VAL A 10 -3.98 -4.40 1.37
CA VAL A 10 -2.72 -3.91 0.82
C VAL A 10 -1.52 -4.63 1.41
N LEU A 11 -1.46 -4.83 2.73
CA LEU A 11 -0.36 -5.56 3.38
C LEU A 11 -0.26 -7.00 2.87
N LYS A 12 -1.40 -7.67 2.64
CA LYS A 12 -1.43 -8.99 2.01
C LYS A 12 -0.93 -9.00 0.58
N GLY A 13 -1.36 -8.01 -0.21
CA GLY A 13 -0.89 -7.81 -1.57
C GLY A 13 0.63 -7.60 -1.63
N LEU A 14 1.16 -6.77 -0.75
CA LEU A 14 2.60 -6.50 -0.64
C LEU A 14 3.39 -7.74 -0.25
N HIS A 15 2.93 -8.53 0.73
CA HIS A 15 3.56 -9.79 1.09
C HIS A 15 3.65 -10.74 -0.11
N GLY A 16 2.54 -10.91 -0.84
CA GLY A 16 2.50 -11.74 -2.06
C GLY A 16 3.36 -11.23 -3.23
N LYS A 17 3.82 -9.97 -3.18
CA LYS A 17 4.67 -9.34 -4.21
C LYS A 17 6.11 -9.09 -3.76
N GLY A 18 6.49 -9.53 -2.56
CA GLY A 18 7.85 -9.34 -2.04
C GLY A 18 8.13 -7.92 -1.55
N GLY A 19 7.11 -7.20 -1.06
CA GLY A 19 7.27 -5.94 -0.32
C GLY A 19 7.06 -4.66 -1.13
N THR A 20 6.81 -4.74 -2.45
CA THR A 20 6.50 -3.56 -3.30
C THR A 20 5.30 -3.83 -4.20
N GLY A 21 4.45 -2.83 -4.44
CA GLY A 21 3.35 -2.96 -5.40
C GLY A 21 2.40 -1.77 -5.46
N ASN A 22 1.36 -1.90 -6.28
CA ASN A 22 0.38 -0.85 -6.53
C ASN A 22 -0.88 -1.05 -5.67
N VAL A 23 -1.22 -0.06 -4.86
CA VAL A 23 -2.38 -0.07 -3.97
C VAL A 23 -3.68 -0.23 -4.76
N ASN A 24 -3.80 0.40 -5.93
CA ASN A 24 -5.02 0.31 -6.74
C ASN A 24 -5.29 -1.12 -7.22
N GLU A 25 -4.24 -1.86 -7.58
CA GLU A 25 -4.34 -3.27 -7.97
C GLU A 25 -4.79 -4.14 -6.79
N PHE A 26 -4.24 -3.93 -5.59
CA PHE A 26 -4.60 -4.71 -4.41
C PHE A 26 -6.04 -4.48 -3.98
N LEU A 27 -6.54 -3.25 -4.11
CA LEU A 27 -7.92 -2.89 -3.79
C LEU A 27 -8.90 -3.19 -4.94
N ALA A 28 -8.40 -3.70 -6.08
CA ALA A 28 -9.18 -3.94 -7.29
C ALA A 28 -9.98 -2.70 -7.76
N ILE A 29 -9.37 -1.52 -7.68
CA ILE A 29 -9.97 -0.25 -8.10
C ILE A 29 -9.31 0.32 -9.36
N GLY A 30 -10.09 1.05 -10.14
CA GLY A 30 -9.66 1.62 -11.41
C GLY A 30 -9.10 3.04 -11.29
N ALA A 31 -8.66 3.61 -12.41
CA ALA A 31 -8.17 5.00 -12.47
C ALA A 31 -9.16 6.07 -11.95
N PRO A 32 -10.50 5.95 -12.11
CA PRO A 32 -11.45 6.91 -11.53
C PRO A 32 -11.38 6.99 -10.00
N ASP A 33 -10.89 5.95 -9.34
CA ASP A 33 -10.79 5.84 -7.88
C ASP A 33 -9.36 6.08 -7.37
N PHE A 34 -8.51 6.75 -8.16
CA PHE A 34 -7.12 7.02 -7.80
C PHE A 34 -6.99 7.67 -6.42
N ASP A 35 -7.83 8.67 -6.12
CA ASP A 35 -7.79 9.41 -4.86
C ASP A 35 -8.06 8.50 -3.66
N ARG A 36 -8.90 7.46 -3.82
CA ARG A 36 -9.15 6.47 -2.77
C ARG A 36 -7.90 5.65 -2.48
N GLY A 37 -7.26 5.11 -3.53
CA GLY A 37 -6.01 4.35 -3.36
C GLY A 37 -4.88 5.21 -2.78
N PHE A 38 -4.78 6.46 -3.20
CA PHE A 38 -3.81 7.41 -2.66
C PHE A 38 -4.08 7.72 -1.18
N THR A 39 -5.35 7.91 -0.79
CA THR A 39 -5.74 8.13 0.60
C THR A 39 -5.33 6.93 1.48
N VAL A 40 -5.64 5.71 1.04
CA VAL A 40 -5.23 4.48 1.75
C VAL A 40 -3.71 4.39 1.90
N ALA A 41 -2.96 4.66 0.83
CA ALA A 41 -1.51 4.63 0.86
C ALA A 41 -0.92 5.70 1.80
N ASN A 42 -1.50 6.90 1.81
CA ASN A 42 -1.07 7.99 2.68
C ASN A 42 -1.37 7.69 4.15
N ASP A 43 -2.52 7.09 4.45
CA ASP A 43 -2.86 6.64 5.81
C ASP A 43 -1.87 5.57 6.29
N MET A 44 -1.55 4.59 5.45
CA MET A 44 -0.55 3.57 5.78
C MET A 44 0.86 4.15 5.93
N GLN A 45 1.22 5.16 5.15
CA GLN A 45 2.49 5.87 5.29
C GLN A 45 2.56 6.64 6.61
N ASN A 46 1.48 7.29 7.04
CA ASN A 46 1.41 7.98 8.34
C ASN A 46 1.51 7.02 9.54
N LEU A 47 1.23 5.73 9.32
CA LEU A 47 1.42 4.66 10.30
C LEU A 47 2.83 4.02 10.23
N ASP A 48 3.73 4.58 9.41
CA ASP A 48 5.06 4.04 9.12
C ASP A 48 5.03 2.60 8.61
N LEU A 49 3.97 2.17 7.92
CA LEU A 49 3.86 0.80 7.39
C LEU A 49 4.44 0.67 5.98
N VAL A 50 4.27 1.72 5.18
CA VAL A 50 4.70 1.75 3.79
C VAL A 50 5.30 3.11 3.45
N LYS A 51 6.10 3.14 2.39
CA LYS A 51 6.61 4.34 1.76
C LYS A 51 5.93 4.49 0.41
N LEU A 52 5.31 5.65 0.17
CA LEU A 52 4.81 6.00 -1.16
C LEU A 52 5.98 6.20 -2.13
N LEU A 53 5.98 5.46 -3.22
CA LEU A 53 6.93 5.60 -4.31
C LEU A 53 6.33 6.48 -5.40
N TYR A 54 6.73 7.76 -5.42
CA TYR A 54 6.28 8.69 -6.44
C TYR A 54 6.79 8.28 -7.83
N SER A 55 5.87 8.05 -8.77
CA SER A 55 6.21 7.79 -10.18
C SER A 55 5.70 8.91 -11.07
N ASN A 56 6.63 9.65 -11.69
CA ASN A 56 6.32 10.67 -12.70
C ASN A 56 5.81 10.09 -14.03
N PHE A 57 5.96 8.78 -14.23
CA PHE A 57 5.70 8.13 -15.51
C PHE A 57 4.25 7.67 -15.67
N ASN A 58 3.51 7.47 -14.58
CA ASN A 58 2.13 6.99 -14.65
C ASN A 58 1.29 7.58 -13.51
N LYS A 59 0.56 8.66 -13.83
CA LYS A 59 -0.24 9.45 -12.87
C LYS A 59 -1.40 8.66 -12.22
N ASN A 60 -1.67 7.44 -12.69
CA ASN A 60 -2.80 6.62 -12.24
C ASN A 60 -2.38 5.43 -11.36
N LEU A 61 -1.11 5.33 -10.98
CA LEU A 61 -0.60 4.27 -10.10
C LEU A 61 -0.25 4.83 -8.72
N VAL A 62 -0.57 4.06 -7.68
CA VAL A 62 -0.23 4.37 -6.29
C VAL A 62 0.72 3.28 -5.82
N VAL A 63 2.00 3.44 -6.15
CA VAL A 63 3.02 2.44 -5.83
C VAL A 63 3.54 2.68 -4.42
N VAL A 64 3.66 1.61 -3.64
CA VAL A 64 4.21 1.63 -2.28
C VAL A 64 5.20 0.49 -2.08
N GLU A 65 6.12 0.69 -1.14
CA GLU A 65 7.06 -0.31 -0.64
C GLU A 65 6.92 -0.42 0.88
N TRP A 66 7.20 -1.58 1.46
CA TRP A 66 7.28 -1.71 2.92
C TRP A 66 8.34 -0.81 3.53
N THR A 67 8.03 -0.27 4.70
CA THR A 67 9.08 0.19 5.61
C THR A 67 9.64 -1.02 6.37
N LEU A 68 10.78 -0.83 7.05
CA LEU A 68 11.31 -1.82 7.98
C LEU A 68 10.30 -2.18 9.08
N LEU A 69 9.52 -1.20 9.57
CA LEU A 69 8.49 -1.44 10.57
C LEU A 69 7.37 -2.32 9.99
N GLY A 70 6.82 -1.93 8.83
CA GLY A 70 5.76 -2.68 8.15
C GLY A 70 6.16 -4.13 7.84
N GLU A 71 7.38 -4.34 7.36
CA GLU A 71 7.93 -5.68 7.15
C GLU A 71 8.06 -6.47 8.46
N SER A 72 8.61 -5.85 9.51
CA SER A 72 8.84 -6.54 10.79
C SER A 72 7.54 -7.01 11.46
N GLU A 73 6.50 -6.18 11.40
CA GLU A 73 5.21 -6.44 12.06
C GLU A 73 4.28 -7.32 11.24
N PHE A 74 4.31 -7.19 9.91
CA PHE A 74 3.32 -7.83 9.04
C PHE A 74 3.94 -8.75 7.99
N GLY A 75 5.21 -8.59 7.66
CA GLY A 75 5.85 -9.37 6.61
C GLY A 75 6.13 -10.83 6.95
N LYS A 76 6.15 -11.18 8.24
CA LYS A 76 6.26 -12.57 8.73
C LYS A 76 4.92 -13.17 9.19
N ARG A 77 3.85 -12.36 9.22
CA ARG A 77 2.55 -12.73 9.83
C ARG A 77 1.42 -12.92 8.82
N VAL A 78 1.70 -12.70 7.54
CA VAL A 78 0.76 -12.89 6.43
C VAL A 78 1.04 -14.22 5.75
#